data_AF-A0AAV3BTN6-F1
#
_entry.id   AF-A0AAV3BTN6-F1
#
_cell.length_a   1.000
_cell.length_b   1.000
_cell.length_c   1.000
_cell.angle_alpha   90.00
_cell.angle_beta   90.00
_cell.angle_gamma   90.00
#
_symmetry.space_group_name_H-M   'P 1'
#
loop_
_entity.id
_entity.type
_entity.pdbx_description
1 polymer ?
#
loop_
_entity_poly.entity_id
_entity_poly.type
_entity_poly.pdbx_seq_one_letter_code
_entity_poly.pdbx_strand_id
1 'polypeptide(L)'
;MKIFIDTANVEEIRKASKLGVLAGVTTNPSLIAKEGRDIKEVIEEICSIVDGPISAEVMALECDEMVREGRELAKIHKNIVIKIPMCEEGLKAVKVLASEGIRTNVTLIFSPLQALLAARAGASFVSPFLGRLDDIGNPGIEIVTQIAEMFALHGIDTEIISASVRNPMHVLDSAMAGSHIATIPYNVILQMVKHPLTDAGMKKFIEDYNKAFNK
;
A
#
# COMPACT_ATOMS: atom_id res chain seq x y z
N MET A 1 1.28 -3.40 12.06
CA MET A 1 1.18 -2.83 10.71
C MET A 1 1.57 -3.87 9.67
N LYS A 2 0.80 -4.03 8.60
CA LYS A 2 1.11 -4.89 7.44
C LYS A 2 2.03 -4.13 6.46
N ILE A 3 2.82 -4.85 5.67
CA ILE A 3 3.66 -4.24 4.62
C ILE A 3 3.15 -4.64 3.25
N PHE A 4 2.77 -3.64 2.45
CA PHE A 4 2.54 -3.82 1.03
C PHE A 4 3.75 -3.29 0.25
N ILE A 5 3.98 -3.81 -0.94
CA ILE A 5 4.97 -3.27 -1.88
C ILE A 5 4.28 -2.34 -2.90
N ASP A 6 4.86 -1.17 -3.14
CA ASP A 6 4.36 -0.19 -4.12
C ASP A 6 5.15 -0.27 -5.42
N THR A 7 4.81 -1.23 -6.27
CA THR A 7 5.44 -1.44 -7.58
C THR A 7 4.52 -2.26 -8.49
N ALA A 8 4.68 -2.12 -9.80
CA ALA A 8 4.14 -3.06 -10.79
C ALA A 8 5.22 -4.00 -11.34
N ASN A 9 6.48 -3.85 -10.89
CA ASN A 9 7.58 -4.67 -11.34
C ASN A 9 7.54 -6.06 -10.69
N VAL A 10 7.23 -7.07 -11.49
CA VAL A 10 7.04 -8.43 -11.00
C VAL A 10 8.30 -9.01 -10.36
N GLU A 11 9.49 -8.67 -10.86
CA GLU A 11 10.74 -9.20 -10.31
C GLU A 11 11.04 -8.60 -8.92
N GLU A 12 10.76 -7.31 -8.71
CA GLU A 12 10.81 -6.70 -7.37
C GLU A 12 9.83 -7.37 -6.41
N ILE A 13 8.60 -7.61 -6.86
CA ILE A 13 7.56 -8.30 -6.06
C ILE A 13 8.02 -9.72 -5.71
N ARG A 14 8.61 -10.45 -6.65
CA ARG A 14 9.13 -11.81 -6.42
C ARG A 14 10.27 -11.81 -5.41
N LYS A 15 11.21 -10.86 -5.51
CA LYS A 15 12.32 -10.71 -4.56
C LYS A 15 11.83 -10.35 -3.16
N ALA A 16 10.92 -9.38 -3.05
CA ALA A 16 10.36 -8.97 -1.78
C ALA A 16 9.45 -10.04 -1.16
N SER A 17 8.67 -10.78 -1.95
CA SER A 17 7.85 -11.91 -1.48
C SER A 17 8.71 -13.00 -0.84
N LYS A 18 9.89 -13.30 -1.43
CA LYS A 18 10.87 -14.25 -0.84
C LYS A 18 11.43 -13.81 0.52
N LEU A 19 11.35 -12.53 0.88
CA LEU A 19 11.72 -12.07 2.23
C LEU A 19 10.70 -12.50 3.30
N GLY A 20 9.47 -12.88 2.90
CA GLY A 20 8.42 -13.33 3.82
C GLY A 20 7.71 -12.21 4.56
N VAL A 21 7.88 -10.94 4.15
CA VAL A 21 7.34 -9.76 4.86
C VAL A 21 6.15 -9.11 4.17
N LEU A 22 5.84 -9.49 2.92
CA LEU A 22 4.76 -8.88 2.14
C LEU A 22 3.40 -9.45 2.53
N ALA A 23 2.45 -8.56 2.74
CA ALA A 23 1.04 -8.88 2.98
C ALA A 23 0.13 -8.48 1.80
N GLY A 24 0.65 -7.81 0.78
CA GLY A 24 -0.12 -7.30 -0.36
C GLY A 24 0.70 -6.41 -1.29
N VAL A 25 0.05 -5.86 -2.32
CA VAL A 25 0.66 -5.03 -3.35
C VAL A 25 -0.24 -3.85 -3.66
N THR A 26 0.34 -2.67 -3.88
CA THR A 26 -0.37 -1.56 -4.53
C THR A 26 0.25 -1.28 -5.89
N THR A 27 -0.59 -1.17 -6.91
CA THR A 27 -0.19 -0.61 -8.19
C THR A 27 -0.85 0.75 -8.40
N ASN A 28 -0.43 1.45 -9.45
CA ASN A 28 -1.10 2.62 -9.99
C ASN A 28 -0.84 2.68 -11.50
N PRO A 29 -1.61 3.49 -12.26
CA PRO A 29 -1.49 3.53 -13.71
C PRO A 29 -0.09 3.89 -14.19
N SER A 30 0.61 4.79 -13.49
CA SER A 30 1.98 5.18 -13.83
C SER A 30 2.99 4.06 -13.62
N LEU A 31 2.82 3.20 -12.62
CA LEU A 31 3.66 2.03 -12.39
C LEU A 31 3.42 0.97 -13.47
N ILE A 32 2.16 0.69 -13.80
CA ILE A 32 1.80 -0.29 -14.84
C ILE A 32 2.30 0.18 -16.21
N ALA A 33 2.13 1.46 -16.53
CA ALA A 33 2.60 2.03 -17.80
C ALA A 33 4.12 1.92 -17.98
N LYS A 34 4.91 1.96 -16.89
CA LYS A 34 6.37 1.76 -16.95
C LYS A 34 6.77 0.34 -17.33
N GLU A 35 5.93 -0.65 -17.04
CA GLU A 35 6.20 -2.04 -17.42
C GLU A 35 5.95 -2.29 -18.92
N GLY A 36 5.11 -1.47 -19.57
CA GLY A 36 4.83 -1.58 -21.01
C GLY A 36 4.10 -2.88 -21.41
N ARG A 37 3.47 -3.55 -20.44
CA ARG A 37 2.77 -4.84 -20.59
C ARG A 37 1.26 -4.67 -20.42
N ASP A 38 0.51 -5.68 -20.84
CA ASP A 38 -0.94 -5.74 -20.60
C ASP A 38 -1.23 -5.78 -19.08
N ILE A 39 -2.19 -4.96 -18.66
CA ILE A 39 -2.53 -4.80 -17.24
C ILE A 39 -3.05 -6.08 -16.61
N LYS A 40 -3.82 -6.87 -17.35
CA LYS A 40 -4.42 -8.11 -16.85
C LYS A 40 -3.34 -9.16 -16.66
N GLU A 41 -2.44 -9.31 -17.62
CA GLU A 41 -1.29 -10.23 -17.50
C GLU A 41 -0.42 -9.88 -16.28
N VAL A 42 -0.09 -8.59 -16.09
CA VAL A 42 0.71 -8.16 -14.94
C VAL A 42 -0.03 -8.45 -13.64
N ILE A 43 -1.32 -8.13 -13.54
CA ILE A 43 -2.12 -8.39 -12.34
C ILE A 43 -2.21 -9.89 -12.03
N GLU A 44 -2.47 -10.73 -13.03
CA GLU A 44 -2.54 -12.19 -12.86
C GLU A 44 -1.20 -12.76 -12.38
N GLU A 45 -0.09 -12.28 -12.93
CA GLU A 45 1.25 -12.67 -12.50
C GLU A 45 1.52 -12.24 -11.05
N ILE A 46 1.14 -11.03 -10.64
CA ILE A 46 1.23 -10.56 -9.25
C ILE A 46 0.39 -11.45 -8.32
N CYS A 47 -0.85 -11.79 -8.72
CA CYS A 47 -1.72 -12.69 -7.96
C CYS A 47 -1.11 -14.07 -7.73
N SER A 48 -0.25 -14.55 -8.64
CA SER A 48 0.45 -15.82 -8.49
C SER A 48 1.61 -15.79 -7.49
N ILE A 49 2.09 -14.60 -7.10
CA ILE A 49 3.27 -14.40 -6.24
C ILE A 49 2.88 -14.00 -4.82
N VAL A 50 1.80 -13.23 -4.66
CA VAL A 50 1.35 -12.69 -3.38
C VAL A 50 -0.10 -13.08 -3.12
N ASP A 51 -0.32 -13.92 -2.10
CA ASP A 51 -1.66 -14.28 -1.63
C ASP A 51 -2.18 -13.25 -0.61
N GLY A 52 -2.37 -12.01 -1.07
CA GLY A 52 -2.83 -10.88 -0.26
C GLY A 52 -3.48 -9.81 -1.13
N PRO A 53 -4.01 -8.71 -0.56
CA PRO A 53 -4.72 -7.69 -1.31
C PRO A 53 -3.84 -7.04 -2.39
N ILE A 54 -4.39 -6.90 -3.60
CA ILE A 54 -3.72 -6.27 -4.75
C ILE A 54 -4.58 -5.09 -5.21
N SER A 55 -4.12 -3.86 -4.97
CA SER A 55 -4.84 -2.67 -5.40
C SER A 55 -4.62 -2.41 -6.89
N ALA A 56 -5.69 -2.40 -7.68
CA ALA A 56 -5.68 -2.05 -9.11
C ALA A 56 -6.62 -0.86 -9.37
N GLU A 57 -6.14 0.13 -10.12
CA GLU A 57 -6.78 1.45 -10.23
C GLU A 57 -7.67 1.57 -11.47
N VAL A 58 -8.87 2.15 -11.29
CA VAL A 58 -9.76 2.55 -12.40
C VAL A 58 -9.25 3.83 -13.04
N MET A 59 -9.55 4.04 -14.33
CA MET A 59 -9.14 5.21 -15.10
C MET A 59 -10.28 6.18 -15.37
N ALA A 60 -11.53 5.69 -15.32
CA ALA A 60 -12.71 6.51 -15.51
C ALA A 60 -12.86 7.63 -14.45
N LEU A 61 -13.59 8.68 -14.81
CA LEU A 61 -13.87 9.84 -13.94
C LEU A 61 -15.33 9.91 -13.45
N GLU A 62 -16.25 9.25 -14.17
CA GLU A 62 -17.68 9.21 -13.86
C GLU A 62 -18.03 7.94 -13.09
N CYS A 63 -19.00 8.01 -12.16
CA CYS A 63 -19.34 6.90 -11.28
C CYS A 63 -19.69 5.60 -12.03
N ASP A 64 -20.57 5.66 -13.03
CA ASP A 64 -21.05 4.46 -13.74
C ASP A 64 -19.91 3.73 -14.46
N GLU A 65 -18.99 4.48 -15.05
CA GLU A 65 -17.81 3.93 -15.73
C GLU A 65 -16.77 3.39 -14.73
N MET A 66 -16.54 4.08 -13.60
CA MET A 66 -15.68 3.56 -12.52
C MET A 66 -16.21 2.24 -11.97
N VAL A 67 -17.52 2.13 -11.77
CA VAL A 67 -18.17 0.90 -11.30
C VAL A 67 -18.03 -0.20 -12.36
N ARG A 68 -18.23 0.10 -13.64
CA ARG A 68 -18.05 -0.85 -14.75
C ARG A 68 -16.62 -1.38 -14.79
N GLU A 69 -15.62 -0.50 -14.81
CA GLU A 69 -14.19 -0.86 -14.79
C GLU A 69 -13.83 -1.66 -13.54
N GLY A 70 -14.30 -1.21 -12.36
CA GLY A 70 -14.08 -1.89 -11.09
C GLY A 70 -14.61 -3.33 -11.08
N ARG A 71 -15.80 -3.56 -11.62
CA ARG A 71 -16.36 -4.92 -11.76
C ARG A 71 -15.53 -5.79 -12.69
N GLU A 72 -15.05 -5.27 -13.82
CA GLU A 72 -14.20 -6.06 -14.73
C GLU A 72 -12.86 -6.43 -14.08
N LEU A 73 -12.23 -5.50 -13.36
CA LEU A 73 -10.99 -5.77 -12.63
C LEU A 73 -11.21 -6.79 -11.50
N ALA A 74 -12.31 -6.68 -10.76
CA ALA A 74 -12.63 -7.60 -9.66
C ALA A 74 -12.81 -9.06 -10.12
N LYS A 75 -13.18 -9.30 -11.39
CA LYS A 75 -13.29 -10.65 -11.96
C LYS A 75 -11.95 -11.35 -12.16
N ILE A 76 -10.83 -10.61 -12.22
CA ILE A 76 -9.51 -11.18 -12.49
C ILE A 76 -9.11 -12.14 -11.37
N HIS A 77 -9.26 -11.71 -10.11
CA HIS A 77 -8.90 -12.53 -8.96
C HIS A 77 -9.58 -12.04 -7.67
N LYS A 78 -9.91 -12.95 -6.74
CA LYS A 78 -10.55 -12.63 -5.44
C LYS A 78 -9.75 -11.64 -4.59
N ASN A 79 -8.43 -11.57 -4.79
CA ASN A 79 -7.55 -10.70 -4.00
C ASN A 79 -7.52 -9.24 -4.51
N ILE A 80 -8.15 -8.96 -5.66
CA ILE A 80 -8.21 -7.60 -6.22
C ILE A 80 -8.99 -6.67 -5.30
N VAL A 81 -8.45 -5.47 -5.16
CA VAL A 81 -9.05 -4.33 -4.46
C VAL A 81 -9.11 -3.17 -5.45
N ILE A 82 -10.31 -2.62 -5.65
CA ILE A 82 -10.50 -1.56 -6.65
C ILE A 82 -10.07 -0.23 -6.07
N LYS A 83 -9.02 0.33 -6.66
CA LYS A 83 -8.46 1.60 -6.23
C LYS A 83 -9.17 2.74 -6.95
N ILE A 84 -9.74 3.66 -6.17
CA ILE A 84 -10.64 4.71 -6.65
C ILE A 84 -10.12 6.06 -6.16
N PRO A 85 -9.99 7.08 -7.01
CA PRO A 85 -9.54 8.40 -6.56
C PRO A 85 -10.60 9.05 -5.66
N MET A 86 -10.13 9.83 -4.68
CA MET A 86 -10.99 10.68 -3.87
C MET A 86 -11.62 11.81 -4.73
N CYS A 87 -12.90 11.66 -5.06
CA CYS A 87 -13.76 12.68 -5.65
C CYS A 87 -15.24 12.31 -5.40
N GLU A 88 -16.18 13.20 -5.76
CA GLU A 88 -17.61 12.96 -5.56
C GLU A 88 -18.10 11.69 -6.28
N GLU A 89 -17.75 11.55 -7.56
CA GLU A 89 -18.06 10.36 -8.37
C GLU A 89 -17.39 9.10 -7.83
N GLY A 90 -16.16 9.23 -7.32
CA GLY A 90 -15.43 8.14 -6.67
C GLY A 90 -16.14 7.64 -5.42
N LEU A 91 -16.67 8.52 -4.57
CA LEU A 91 -17.44 8.13 -3.38
C LEU A 91 -18.76 7.42 -3.75
N LYS A 92 -19.43 7.86 -4.82
CA LYS A 92 -20.62 7.18 -5.37
C LYS A 92 -20.25 5.76 -5.83
N ALA A 93 -19.14 5.62 -6.57
CA ALA A 93 -18.65 4.33 -7.02
C ALA A 93 -18.25 3.40 -5.86
N VAL A 94 -17.56 3.92 -4.84
CA VAL A 94 -17.21 3.17 -3.62
C VAL A 94 -18.46 2.59 -2.96
N LYS A 95 -19.52 3.39 -2.81
CA LYS A 95 -20.78 2.93 -2.21
C LYS A 95 -21.41 1.76 -2.98
N VAL A 96 -21.41 1.82 -4.31
CA VAL A 96 -21.97 0.76 -5.17
C VAL A 96 -21.11 -0.50 -5.09
N LEU A 97 -19.80 -0.39 -5.23
CA LEU A 97 -18.91 -1.55 -5.19
C LEU A 97 -18.88 -2.21 -3.81
N ALA A 98 -18.93 -1.43 -2.73
CA ALA A 98 -18.98 -1.93 -1.37
C ALA A 98 -20.28 -2.71 -1.08
N SER A 99 -21.44 -2.25 -1.58
CA SER A 99 -22.70 -2.98 -1.41
C SER A 99 -22.74 -4.29 -2.19
N GLU A 100 -21.89 -4.44 -3.21
CA GLU A 100 -21.65 -5.67 -3.97
C GLU A 100 -20.59 -6.58 -3.33
N GLY A 101 -20.01 -6.18 -2.19
CA GLY A 101 -18.94 -6.93 -1.51
C GLY A 101 -17.58 -6.82 -2.20
N ILE A 102 -17.42 -5.89 -3.16
CA ILE A 102 -16.14 -5.64 -3.84
C ILE A 102 -15.34 -4.67 -2.97
N ARG A 103 -14.14 -5.11 -2.56
CA ARG A 103 -13.24 -4.29 -1.73
C ARG A 103 -12.69 -3.12 -2.51
N THR A 104 -12.63 -1.97 -1.85
CA THR A 104 -12.18 -0.70 -2.45
C THR A 104 -11.06 -0.06 -1.63
N ASN A 105 -10.14 0.61 -2.33
CA ASN A 105 -9.06 1.40 -1.75
C ASN A 105 -9.15 2.84 -2.27
N VAL A 106 -9.55 3.79 -1.41
CA VAL A 106 -9.69 5.18 -1.83
C VAL A 106 -8.35 5.89 -1.76
N THR A 107 -7.85 6.35 -2.90
CA THR A 107 -6.52 6.95 -3.08
C THR A 107 -6.59 8.48 -3.24
N LEU A 108 -5.44 9.14 -3.28
CA LEU A 108 -5.32 10.61 -3.38
C LEU A 108 -6.00 11.34 -2.21
N ILE A 109 -5.87 10.78 -1.00
CA ILE A 109 -6.36 11.41 0.23
C ILE A 109 -5.26 12.33 0.79
N PHE A 110 -5.63 13.58 1.05
CA PHE A 110 -4.77 14.65 1.55
C PHE A 110 -5.35 15.39 2.76
N SER A 111 -6.53 15.00 3.26
CA SER A 111 -7.04 15.46 4.56
C SER A 111 -7.79 14.35 5.33
N PRO A 112 -7.92 14.45 6.67
CA PRO A 112 -8.66 13.46 7.45
C PRO A 112 -10.14 13.40 7.08
N LEU A 113 -10.75 14.54 6.71
CA LEU A 113 -12.16 14.58 6.33
C LEU A 113 -12.42 13.82 5.02
N GLN A 114 -11.47 13.81 4.09
CA GLN A 114 -11.55 12.95 2.91
C GLN A 114 -11.54 11.46 3.31
N ALA A 115 -10.67 11.05 4.24
CA ALA A 115 -10.66 9.68 4.74
C ALA A 115 -11.97 9.30 5.45
N LEU A 116 -12.54 10.22 6.24
CA LEU A 116 -13.83 10.02 6.89
C LEU A 116 -14.95 9.77 5.86
N LEU A 117 -15.02 10.59 4.82
CA LEU A 117 -16.02 10.42 3.74
C LEU A 117 -15.84 9.08 3.02
N ALA A 118 -14.61 8.70 2.68
CA ALA A 118 -14.31 7.41 2.07
C ALA A 118 -14.76 6.23 2.96
N ALA A 119 -14.44 6.27 4.25
CA ALA A 119 -14.86 5.24 5.20
C ALA A 119 -16.39 5.15 5.30
N ARG A 120 -17.09 6.29 5.35
CA ARG A 120 -18.56 6.33 5.40
C ARG A 120 -19.23 5.89 4.11
N ALA A 121 -18.54 5.99 2.97
CA ALA A 121 -18.99 5.41 1.71
C ALA A 121 -18.84 3.87 1.68
N GLY A 122 -18.12 3.26 2.63
CA GLY A 122 -17.90 1.81 2.71
C GLY A 122 -16.54 1.36 2.19
N ALA A 123 -15.54 2.25 2.11
CA ALA A 123 -14.20 1.89 1.68
C ALA A 123 -13.58 0.81 2.59
N SER A 124 -12.93 -0.19 1.99
CA SER A 124 -12.14 -1.18 2.74
C SER A 124 -10.82 -0.59 3.20
N PHE A 125 -10.23 0.29 2.38
CA PHE A 125 -8.97 0.97 2.65
C PHE A 125 -9.04 2.46 2.28
N VAL A 126 -8.28 3.27 3.00
CA VAL A 126 -7.97 4.67 2.64
C VAL A 126 -6.46 4.84 2.51
N SER A 127 -6.01 5.51 1.44
CA SER A 127 -4.60 5.74 1.16
C SER A 127 -4.23 7.24 1.25
N PRO A 128 -3.90 7.78 2.43
CA PRO A 128 -3.32 9.10 2.57
C PRO A 128 -1.89 9.18 1.98
N PHE A 129 -1.58 10.26 1.24
CA PHE A 129 -0.30 10.41 0.52
C PHE A 129 0.67 11.32 1.30
N LEU A 130 1.29 10.78 2.34
CA LEU A 130 2.14 11.56 3.25
C LEU A 130 3.34 12.21 2.54
N GLY A 131 4.08 11.48 1.70
CA GLY A 131 5.27 12.04 1.05
C GLY A 131 4.98 13.17 0.07
N ARG A 132 3.76 13.25 -0.49
CA ARG A 132 3.36 14.39 -1.32
C ARG A 132 2.99 15.62 -0.49
N LEU A 133 2.56 15.44 0.77
CA LEU A 133 2.39 16.55 1.70
C LEU A 133 3.76 17.10 2.13
N ASP A 134 4.73 16.21 2.38
CA ASP A 134 6.11 16.60 2.70
C ASP A 134 6.73 17.43 1.57
N ASP A 135 6.50 17.03 0.31
CA ASP A 135 6.99 17.75 -0.88
C ASP A 135 6.50 19.22 -0.94
N ILE A 136 5.39 19.57 -0.27
CA ILE A 136 4.83 20.93 -0.21
C ILE A 136 5.00 21.60 1.16
N GLY A 137 5.86 21.05 2.03
CA GLY A 137 6.20 21.62 3.33
C GLY A 137 5.18 21.38 4.45
N ASN A 138 4.23 20.46 4.25
CA ASN A 138 3.29 20.03 5.29
C ASN A 138 3.76 18.68 5.84
N PRO A 139 3.99 18.52 7.16
CA PRO A 139 4.40 17.24 7.75
C PRO A 139 3.38 16.14 7.44
N GLY A 140 3.71 15.27 6.50
CA GLY A 140 2.78 14.31 5.93
C GLY A 140 2.32 13.26 6.92
N ILE A 141 3.06 13.01 8.00
CA ILE A 141 2.67 12.04 9.02
C ILE A 141 1.46 12.50 9.83
N GLU A 142 1.24 13.80 10.00
CA GLU A 142 0.16 14.33 10.84
C GLU A 142 -1.22 13.87 10.36
N ILE A 143 -1.43 13.76 9.05
CA ILE A 143 -2.68 13.25 8.49
C ILE A 143 -2.95 11.80 8.92
N VAL A 144 -1.91 10.97 9.00
CA VAL A 144 -2.04 9.55 9.35
C VAL A 144 -2.45 9.43 10.81
N THR A 145 -1.79 10.17 11.70
CA THR A 145 -2.13 10.24 13.12
C THR A 145 -3.58 10.69 13.32
N GLN A 146 -3.98 11.79 12.67
CA GLN A 146 -5.35 12.32 12.78
C GLN A 146 -6.40 11.32 12.27
N ILE A 147 -6.13 10.61 11.16
CA ILE A 147 -7.05 9.60 10.64
C ILE A 147 -7.13 8.40 11.61
N ALA A 148 -6.00 7.93 12.12
CA ALA A 148 -5.96 6.80 13.05
C ALA A 148 -6.71 7.08 14.35
N GLU A 149 -6.47 8.24 14.96
CA GLU A 149 -7.20 8.70 16.15
C GLU A 149 -8.71 8.81 15.88
N MET A 150 -9.09 9.44 14.77
CA MET A 150 -10.48 9.61 14.39
C MET A 150 -11.18 8.26 14.13
N PHE A 151 -10.52 7.33 13.44
CA PHE A 151 -11.08 6.01 13.16
C PHE A 151 -11.23 5.19 14.45
N ALA A 152 -10.24 5.21 15.32
CA ALA A 152 -10.29 4.54 16.62
C ALA A 152 -11.43 5.11 17.49
N LEU A 153 -11.57 6.44 17.57
CA LEU A 153 -12.61 7.11 18.36
C LEU A 153 -14.03 6.71 17.93
N HIS A 154 -14.23 6.52 16.62
CA HIS A 154 -15.55 6.22 16.05
C HIS A 154 -15.79 4.73 15.76
N GLY A 155 -14.84 3.85 16.09
CA GLY A 155 -14.92 2.42 15.78
C GLY A 155 -15.05 2.15 14.28
N ILE A 156 -14.26 2.84 13.46
CA ILE A 156 -14.26 2.68 12.00
C ILE A 156 -13.30 1.56 11.61
N ASP A 157 -13.83 0.54 10.94
CA ASP A 157 -13.07 -0.66 10.52
C ASP A 157 -12.25 -0.48 9.23
N THR A 158 -12.45 0.62 8.50
CA THR A 158 -11.67 0.93 7.28
C THR A 158 -10.18 1.00 7.62
N GLU A 159 -9.36 0.21 6.91
CA GLU A 159 -7.92 0.17 7.17
C GLU A 159 -7.18 1.36 6.52
N ILE A 160 -6.15 1.85 7.19
CA ILE A 160 -5.33 2.98 6.74
C ILE A 160 -4.09 2.42 6.03
N ILE A 161 -3.87 2.84 4.79
CA ILE A 161 -2.66 2.56 4.02
C ILE A 161 -1.82 3.83 3.92
N SER A 162 -0.77 3.94 4.72
CA SER A 162 0.24 4.98 4.51
C SER A 162 0.88 4.81 3.13
N ALA A 163 0.57 5.75 2.22
CA ALA A 163 1.02 5.73 0.84
C ALA A 163 1.93 6.92 0.52
N SER A 164 2.58 6.90 -0.65
CA SER A 164 3.66 7.84 -0.99
C SER A 164 4.82 7.81 0.03
N VAL A 165 5.17 6.62 0.52
CA VAL A 165 6.35 6.40 1.38
C VAL A 165 7.63 6.68 0.57
N ARG A 166 8.56 7.45 1.15
CA ARG A 166 9.80 7.86 0.46
C ARG A 166 11.08 7.29 1.09
N ASN A 167 11.04 6.94 2.37
CA ASN A 167 12.22 6.55 3.15
C ASN A 167 11.81 5.66 4.34
N PRO A 168 12.77 5.02 5.04
CA PRO A 168 12.47 4.17 6.20
C PRO A 168 11.82 4.90 7.38
N MET A 169 12.08 6.22 7.55
CA MET A 169 11.47 7.00 8.63
C MET A 169 9.96 7.12 8.45
N HIS A 170 9.48 7.33 7.21
CA HIS A 170 8.04 7.31 6.93
C HIS A 170 7.37 6.00 7.35
N VAL A 171 8.09 4.87 7.23
CA VAL A 171 7.58 3.55 7.62
C VAL A 171 7.51 3.43 9.14
N LEU A 172 8.58 3.81 9.84
CA LEU A 172 8.61 3.83 11.30
C LEU A 172 7.52 4.74 11.86
N ASP A 173 7.45 5.97 11.36
CA ASP A 173 6.50 6.98 11.81
C ASP A 173 5.06 6.54 11.52
N SER A 174 4.79 5.93 10.35
CA SER A 174 3.48 5.34 10.04
C SER A 174 3.09 4.23 11.02
N ALA A 175 4.03 3.37 11.40
CA ALA A 175 3.77 2.32 12.38
C ALA A 175 3.44 2.91 13.76
N MET A 176 4.15 3.96 14.17
CA MET A 176 3.93 4.66 15.44
C MET A 176 2.62 5.48 15.44
N ALA A 177 2.23 6.04 14.28
CA ALA A 177 1.01 6.83 14.11
C ALA A 177 -0.28 5.99 14.05
N GLY A 178 -0.19 4.66 14.16
CA GLY A 178 -1.37 3.78 14.15
C GLY A 178 -1.84 3.37 12.75
N SER A 179 -0.99 3.48 11.73
CA SER A 179 -1.32 2.99 10.40
C SER A 179 -1.48 1.47 10.38
N HIS A 180 -2.51 0.99 9.68
CA HIS A 180 -2.78 -0.44 9.56
C HIS A 180 -1.80 -1.10 8.59
N ILE A 181 -1.48 -0.38 7.50
CA ILE A 181 -0.67 -0.85 6.38
C ILE A 181 0.26 0.30 5.95
N ALA A 182 1.50 -0.01 5.59
CA ALA A 182 2.32 0.89 4.78
C ALA A 182 2.57 0.24 3.42
N THR A 183 2.37 0.99 2.33
CA THR A 183 2.79 0.54 0.99
C THR A 183 4.11 1.20 0.61
N ILE A 184 5.13 0.36 0.38
CA ILE A 184 6.53 0.74 0.46
C ILE A 184 7.23 0.40 -0.86
N PRO A 185 7.94 1.35 -1.49
CA PRO A 185 8.78 1.05 -2.65
C PRO A 185 9.85 0.00 -2.33
N TYR A 186 10.20 -0.85 -3.30
CA TYR A 186 11.14 -1.96 -3.11
C TYR A 186 12.50 -1.53 -2.52
N ASN A 187 13.05 -0.41 -3.00
CA ASN A 187 14.32 0.12 -2.51
C ASN A 187 14.26 0.52 -1.03
N VAL A 188 13.13 1.04 -0.55
CA VAL A 188 12.94 1.40 0.87
C VAL A 188 12.85 0.14 1.74
N ILE A 189 12.18 -0.91 1.27
CA ILE A 189 12.17 -2.22 1.96
C ILE A 189 13.61 -2.73 2.15
N LEU A 190 14.46 -2.66 1.12
CA LEU A 190 15.86 -3.07 1.24
C LEU A 190 16.69 -2.17 2.17
N GLN A 191 16.36 -0.88 2.28
CA GLN A 191 17.02 0.01 3.23
C GLN A 191 16.67 -0.35 4.67
N MET A 192 15.44 -0.77 4.95
CA MET A 192 14.98 -1.15 6.30
C MET A 192 15.73 -2.35 6.89
N VAL A 193 16.27 -3.24 6.05
CA VAL A 193 17.04 -4.41 6.50
C VAL A 193 18.46 -4.02 6.97
N LYS A 194 18.97 -2.87 6.54
CA LYS A 194 20.38 -2.49 6.73
C LYS A 194 20.58 -1.73 8.04
N HIS A 195 21.61 -2.11 8.78
CA HIS A 195 22.12 -1.33 9.89
C HIS A 195 23.63 -1.62 10.09
N PRO A 196 24.49 -0.59 10.23
CA PRO A 196 25.95 -0.80 10.28
C PRO A 196 26.39 -1.67 11.46
N LEU A 197 25.69 -1.60 12.59
CA LEU A 197 25.98 -2.47 13.75
C LEU A 197 25.57 -3.93 13.51
N THR A 198 24.56 -4.18 12.68
CA THR A 198 24.18 -5.56 12.29
C THR A 198 25.30 -6.17 11.47
N ASP A 199 25.82 -5.45 10.47
CA ASP A 199 26.94 -5.90 9.64
C ASP A 199 28.20 -6.13 10.47
N ALA A 200 28.53 -5.20 11.37
CA ALA A 200 29.66 -5.32 12.28
C ALA A 200 29.52 -6.54 13.22
N GLY A 201 28.32 -6.76 13.77
CA GLY A 201 28.03 -7.91 14.63
C GLY A 201 28.18 -9.24 13.90
N MET A 202 27.60 -9.37 12.70
CA MET A 202 27.71 -10.59 11.89
C MET A 202 29.16 -10.93 11.57
N LYS A 203 29.95 -9.93 11.16
CA LYS A 203 31.38 -10.11 10.88
C LYS A 203 32.12 -10.60 12.14
N LYS A 204 31.86 -9.97 13.28
CA LYS A 204 32.48 -10.32 14.55
C LYS A 204 32.16 -11.75 14.98
N PHE A 205 30.92 -12.19 14.82
CA PHE A 205 30.51 -13.57 15.13
C PHE A 205 31.24 -14.62 14.28
N ILE A 206 31.41 -14.36 12.98
CA ILE A 206 32.14 -15.27 12.08
C ILE A 206 33.62 -15.34 12.49
N GLU A 207 34.25 -14.20 12.81
CA GLU A 207 35.64 -14.15 13.25
C GLU A 207 35.86 -14.93 14.55
N ASP A 208 34.96 -14.75 15.53
CA ASP A 208 35.08 -15.41 16.82
C ASP A 208 34.81 -16.93 16.71
N TYR A 209 33.84 -17.34 15.89
CA TYR A 209 33.59 -18.77 15.60
C TYR A 209 34.81 -19.44 14.96
N ASN A 210 35.40 -18.82 13.94
CA ASN A 210 36.57 -19.36 13.26
C ASN A 210 37.77 -19.49 14.20
N LYS A 211 38.00 -18.51 15.09
CA LYS A 211 39.06 -18.57 16.11
C LYS A 211 38.86 -19.71 17.12
N ALA A 212 37.61 -20.01 17.47
CA ALA A 212 37.29 -21.01 18.48
C ALA A 212 37.32 -22.45 17.94
N PHE A 213 36.87 -22.67 16.70
CA PHE A 213 36.56 -24.03 16.21
C PHE A 213 37.25 -24.47 14.92
N ASN A 214 37.84 -23.55 14.12
CA ASN A 214 38.45 -23.89 12.83
C ASN A 214 39.99 -23.82 12.86
N LYS A 215 40.63 -24.46 13.84
CA LYS A 215 42.08 -24.71 13.80
C LYS A 215 42.43 -25.77 12.77
#